data_AF-A0A9E7UMS3-F1
#
_entry.id   AF-A0A9E7UMS3-F1
#
_cell.length_a   1.000
_cell.length_b   1.000
_cell.length_c   1.000
_cell.angle_alpha   90.00
_cell.angle_beta   90.00
_cell.angle_gamma   90.00
#
_symmetry.space_group_name_H-M   'P 1'
#
loop_
_entity.id
_entity.type
_entity.pdbx_description
1 polymer ?
#
loop_
_entity_poly.entity_id
_entity_poly.type
_entity_poly.pdbx_seq_one_letter_code
_entity_poly.pdbx_strand_id
1 'polypeptide(L)'
;MVWSDAPSHVCRGGDKRALTFCCPPVKPCPITIALEEADLTPQDYIEIKEEFARKTRLGEGQGTCFGSLVWCCKPSKPCPLRDMAMKRINMTVEEYMELKKKLSEALVGTAGPDTESVKALAEAFDVSMDEAMDAIREADNDLRTAMKILRMKSL
;
A
#
# COMPACT_ATOMS: atom_id res chain seq x y z
N MET A 1 11.96 -0.81 11.09
CA MET A 1 11.47 -0.14 9.86
C MET A 1 9.96 -0.16 9.89
N VAL A 2 9.29 0.99 9.77
CA VAL A 2 7.82 1.11 9.90
C VAL A 2 7.04 0.27 8.87
N TRP A 3 7.67 -0.04 7.73
CA TRP A 3 7.13 -0.95 6.71
C TRP A 3 8.23 -1.88 6.19
N SER A 4 8.47 -2.98 6.90
CA SER A 4 9.59 -3.90 6.67
C SER A 4 9.51 -4.67 5.34
N ASP A 5 8.30 -4.96 4.88
CA ASP A 5 7.99 -5.66 3.62
C ASP A 5 7.57 -4.68 2.50
N ALA A 6 7.91 -3.39 2.64
CA ALA A 6 7.54 -2.38 1.66
C ALA A 6 8.00 -2.80 0.24
N PRO A 7 7.11 -2.75 -0.77
CA PRO A 7 7.39 -3.28 -2.09
C PRO A 7 8.53 -2.52 -2.78
N SER A 8 9.11 -3.15 -3.80
CA SER A 8 9.96 -2.48 -4.78
C SER A 8 9.14 -1.51 -5.63
N HIS A 9 9.76 -0.58 -6.34
CA HIS A 9 9.04 0.27 -7.30
C HIS A 9 8.39 -0.59 -8.41
N VAL A 10 7.23 -0.18 -8.94
CA VAL A 10 6.56 -0.87 -10.06
C VAL A 10 7.50 -1.06 -11.25
N CYS A 11 8.31 -0.05 -11.59
CA CYS A 11 9.30 -0.11 -12.67
C CYS A 11 10.46 -1.11 -12.43
N ARG A 12 10.48 -1.78 -11.27
CA ARG A 12 11.42 -2.83 -10.89
C ARG A 12 10.72 -4.13 -10.50
N GLY A 13 9.48 -4.34 -10.94
CA GLY A 13 8.71 -5.54 -10.64
C GLY A 13 8.13 -5.59 -9.23
N GLY A 14 7.90 -4.43 -8.60
CA GLY A 14 7.10 -4.39 -7.37
C GLY A 14 5.62 -4.65 -7.65
N ASP A 15 4.93 -5.26 -6.68
CA ASP A 15 3.50 -5.51 -6.73
C ASP A 15 2.66 -4.22 -6.65
N LYS A 16 1.33 -4.34 -6.82
CA LYS A 16 0.39 -3.21 -6.83
C LYS A 16 0.45 -2.26 -5.61
N ARG A 17 0.92 -2.71 -4.44
CA ARG A 17 1.15 -1.83 -3.27
C ARG A 17 2.16 -0.72 -3.59
N ALA A 18 3.04 -0.95 -4.56
CA ALA A 18 4.05 0.01 -5.00
C ALA A 18 3.46 1.25 -5.71
N LEU A 19 2.16 1.25 -6.05
CA LEU A 19 1.46 2.40 -6.62
C LEU A 19 1.62 3.66 -5.74
N THR A 20 1.74 3.51 -4.42
CA THR A 20 2.04 4.61 -3.48
C THR A 20 3.32 5.40 -3.83
N PHE A 21 4.29 4.75 -4.49
CA PHE A 21 5.57 5.34 -4.89
C PHE A 21 5.64 5.81 -6.35
N CYS A 22 4.54 5.70 -7.11
CA CYS A 22 4.48 6.14 -8.49
C CYS A 22 4.08 7.61 -8.62
N CYS A 23 4.47 8.23 -9.74
CA CYS A 23 4.00 9.54 -10.17
C CYS A 23 2.60 9.45 -10.83
N PRO A 24 1.98 10.56 -11.25
CA PRO A 24 0.80 10.53 -12.11
C PRO A 24 1.08 9.79 -13.44
N PRO A 25 0.08 9.10 -14.04
CA PRO A 25 0.22 8.32 -15.28
C PRO A 25 0.27 9.20 -16.54
N VAL A 26 1.12 10.22 -16.56
CA VAL A 26 1.27 11.18 -17.66
C VAL A 26 2.24 10.73 -18.76
N LYS A 27 2.84 9.54 -18.61
CA LYS A 27 3.80 8.97 -19.55
C LYS A 27 3.62 7.45 -19.67
N PRO A 28 3.92 6.85 -20.84
CA PRO A 28 3.85 5.40 -20.99
C PRO A 28 4.90 4.74 -20.08
N CYS A 29 4.44 4.07 -19.03
CA CYS A 29 5.28 3.35 -18.09
C CYS A 29 4.50 2.21 -17.42
N PRO A 30 5.17 1.27 -16.72
CA PRO A 30 4.52 0.09 -16.12
C PRO A 30 3.43 0.36 -15.08
N ILE A 31 3.13 1.62 -14.77
CA ILE A 31 2.03 1.98 -13.87
C ILE A 31 0.68 1.49 -14.40
N THR A 32 0.46 1.47 -15.72
CA THR A 32 -0.82 1.06 -16.31
C THR A 32 -1.16 -0.38 -15.95
N ILE A 33 -0.18 -1.27 -16.00
CA ILE A 33 -0.33 -2.68 -15.61
C ILE A 33 -0.65 -2.78 -14.11
N ALA A 34 0.06 -2.05 -13.27
CA ALA A 34 -0.19 -2.06 -11.83
C ALA A 34 -1.56 -1.47 -11.44
N LEU A 35 -2.08 -0.52 -12.22
CA LEU A 35 -3.43 0.02 -12.05
C LEU A 35 -4.50 -1.01 -12.44
N GLU A 36 -4.31 -1.74 -13.54
CA GLU A 36 -5.18 -2.85 -13.95
C GLU A 36 -5.21 -3.96 -12.87
N GLU A 37 -4.06 -4.36 -12.33
CA GLU A 37 -3.97 -5.34 -11.22
C GLU A 37 -4.62 -4.87 -9.91
N ALA A 38 -4.73 -3.54 -9.75
CA ALA A 38 -5.37 -2.89 -8.62
C ALA A 38 -6.86 -2.62 -8.84
N ASP A 39 -7.40 -2.91 -10.03
CA ASP A 39 -8.76 -2.53 -10.43
C ASP A 39 -9.03 -1.01 -10.28
N LEU A 40 -8.03 -0.19 -10.61
CA LEU A 40 -8.08 1.27 -10.55
C LEU A 40 -7.99 1.87 -11.94
N THR A 41 -8.85 2.84 -12.24
CA THR A 41 -8.60 3.72 -13.38
C THR A 41 -7.48 4.71 -13.06
N PRO A 42 -6.82 5.28 -14.09
CA PRO A 42 -5.88 6.39 -13.90
C PRO A 42 -6.47 7.55 -13.10
N GLN A 43 -7.77 7.82 -13.26
CA GLN A 43 -8.48 8.90 -12.58
C GLN A 43 -8.69 8.57 -11.10
N ASP A 44 -9.15 7.35 -10.77
CA ASP A 44 -9.33 6.92 -9.38
C ASP A 44 -8.00 7.01 -8.61
N TYR A 45 -6.91 6.53 -9.21
CA TYR A 45 -5.57 6.60 -8.64
C TYR A 45 -5.14 8.05 -8.35
N ILE A 46 -5.48 8.99 -9.24
CA ILE A 46 -5.18 10.42 -9.03
C ILE A 46 -6.02 10.96 -7.89
N GLU A 47 -7.33 10.74 -7.92
CA GLU A 47 -8.26 11.26 -6.92
C GLU A 47 -7.95 10.75 -5.51
N ILE A 48 -7.67 9.45 -5.35
CA ILE A 48 -7.26 8.85 -4.07
C ILE A 48 -6.00 9.52 -3.55
N LYS A 49 -4.99 9.71 -4.41
CA LYS A 49 -3.73 10.36 -4.00
C LYS A 49 -3.90 11.83 -3.66
N GLU A 50 -4.66 12.57 -4.44
CA GLU A 50 -4.91 13.99 -4.16
C GLU A 50 -5.74 14.18 -2.88
N GLU A 51 -6.72 13.31 -2.64
CA GLU A 51 -7.47 13.32 -1.40
C GLU A 51 -6.58 12.97 -0.20
N PHE A 52 -5.72 11.97 -0.33
CA PHE A 52 -4.74 11.62 0.70
C PHE A 52 -3.74 12.75 0.97
N ALA A 53 -3.32 13.46 -0.08
CA ALA A 53 -2.47 14.63 0.02
C ALA A 53 -3.16 15.76 0.79
N ARG A 54 -4.45 16.01 0.57
CA ARG A 54 -5.21 17.04 1.32
C ARG A 54 -5.30 16.75 2.82
N LYS A 55 -5.28 15.48 3.21
CA LYS A 55 -5.49 15.04 4.60
C LYS A 55 -4.20 14.75 5.37
N THR A 56 -3.06 14.74 4.70
CA THR A 56 -1.79 14.30 5.31
C THR A 56 -0.62 15.18 4.90
N ARG A 57 0.48 15.06 5.64
CA ARG A 57 1.72 15.77 5.33
C ARG A 57 2.38 15.35 4.01
N LEU A 58 1.90 14.28 3.36
CA LEU A 58 2.32 13.97 1.99
C LEU A 58 1.84 15.00 0.97
N GLY A 59 0.80 15.80 1.28
CA GLY A 59 0.40 16.93 0.43
C GLY A 59 1.41 18.07 0.41
N GLU A 60 2.26 18.18 1.42
CA GLU A 60 3.36 19.13 1.45
C GLU A 60 4.46 18.74 0.44
N GLY A 61 5.49 19.57 0.35
CA GLY A 61 6.65 19.31 -0.50
C GLY A 61 6.69 20.15 -1.77
N GLN A 62 6.29 21.42 -1.70
CA GLN A 62 6.59 22.38 -2.76
C GLN A 62 8.06 22.24 -3.22
N GLY A 63 8.25 22.15 -4.53
CA GLY A 63 9.55 21.92 -5.16
C GLY A 63 9.90 20.44 -5.42
N THR A 64 9.03 19.48 -5.07
CA THR A 64 9.13 18.09 -5.58
C THR A 64 8.59 17.98 -7.00
N CYS A 65 8.83 16.84 -7.66
CA CYS A 65 8.11 16.48 -8.87
C CYS A 65 6.60 16.48 -8.57
N PHE A 66 5.82 17.21 -9.35
CA PHE A 66 4.37 17.37 -9.18
C PHE A 66 3.94 18.06 -7.87
N GLY A 67 4.86 18.78 -7.21
CA GLY A 67 4.54 19.71 -6.12
C GLY A 67 4.08 19.10 -4.80
N SER A 68 4.07 17.77 -4.68
CA SER A 68 3.65 17.06 -3.47
C SER A 68 4.49 15.79 -3.23
N LEU A 69 4.71 15.44 -1.97
CA LEU A 69 5.36 14.20 -1.54
C LEU A 69 4.52 12.95 -1.84
N VAL A 70 3.22 13.10 -2.09
CA VAL A 70 2.32 11.99 -2.47
C VAL A 70 2.75 11.31 -3.77
N TRP A 71 3.41 12.06 -4.66
CA TRP A 71 3.95 11.60 -5.94
C TRP A 71 5.40 11.14 -5.88
N CYS A 72 6.05 11.31 -4.73
CA CYS A 72 7.46 10.96 -4.57
C CYS A 72 7.66 9.46 -4.39
N CYS A 73 8.82 8.99 -4.85
CA CYS A 73 9.20 7.58 -4.82
C CYS A 73 9.80 7.15 -3.46
N LYS A 74 9.95 5.83 -3.23
CA LYS A 74 10.55 5.25 -2.03
C LYS A 74 11.97 5.80 -1.75
N PRO A 75 12.37 6.04 -0.48
CA PRO A 75 13.67 6.60 -0.08
C PRO A 75 14.87 5.67 -0.29
N SER A 76 14.65 4.45 -0.79
CA SER A 76 15.73 3.53 -1.18
C SER A 76 16.60 4.06 -2.32
N LYS A 77 16.16 5.10 -3.05
CA LYS A 77 16.99 5.85 -4.00
C LYS A 77 17.11 7.31 -3.55
N PRO A 78 18.31 7.91 -3.60
CA PRO A 78 18.50 9.33 -3.29
C PRO A 78 17.75 10.20 -4.32
N CYS A 79 17.07 11.23 -3.84
CA CYS A 79 16.35 12.18 -4.68
C CYS A 79 16.45 13.58 -4.05
N PRO A 80 17.27 14.49 -4.60
CA PRO A 80 17.47 15.81 -4.00
C PRO A 80 16.17 16.60 -3.78
N LEU A 81 15.19 16.47 -4.69
CA LEU A 81 13.92 17.19 -4.59
C LEU A 81 13.07 16.69 -3.40
N ARG A 82 12.89 15.37 -3.29
CA ARG A 82 12.17 14.75 -2.16
C ARG A 82 12.90 14.99 -0.86
N ASP A 83 14.20 14.70 -0.82
CA ASP A 83 14.98 14.70 0.41
C ASP A 83 15.10 16.12 0.98
N MET A 84 15.27 17.14 0.12
CA MET A 84 15.21 18.54 0.55
C MET A 84 13.81 18.96 0.99
N ALA A 85 12.75 18.53 0.29
CA ALA A 85 11.38 18.85 0.68
C ALA A 85 11.04 18.29 2.07
N MET A 86 11.35 17.01 2.31
CA MET A 86 11.20 16.37 3.62
C MET A 86 12.01 17.10 4.70
N LYS A 87 13.26 17.46 4.41
CA LYS A 87 14.10 18.22 5.34
C LYS A 87 13.52 19.60 5.68
N ARG A 88 12.98 20.33 4.69
CA ARG A 88 12.38 21.66 4.89
C ARG A 88 11.18 21.61 5.83
N ILE A 89 10.37 20.56 5.73
CA ILE A 89 9.19 20.37 6.56
C ILE A 89 9.50 19.56 7.84
N ASN A 90 10.76 19.22 8.09
CA ASN A 90 11.18 18.38 9.22
C ASN A 90 10.44 17.03 9.28
N MET A 91 10.20 16.40 8.13
CA MET A 91 9.60 15.07 8.02
C MET A 91 10.70 14.00 8.05
N THR A 92 10.54 12.99 8.90
CA THR A 92 11.47 11.86 8.99
C THR A 92 11.20 10.83 7.89
N VAL A 93 12.19 9.95 7.62
CA VAL A 93 12.00 8.84 6.68
C VAL A 93 10.96 7.85 7.21
N GLU A 94 10.92 7.66 8.53
CA GLU A 94 9.95 6.83 9.22
C GLU A 94 8.52 7.32 8.99
N GLU A 95 8.28 8.62 9.23
CA GLU A 95 6.97 9.26 9.01
C GLU A 95 6.55 9.17 7.54
N TYR A 96 7.46 9.49 6.62
CA TYR A 96 7.20 9.38 5.17
C TYR A 96 6.79 7.95 4.78
N MET A 97 7.51 6.95 5.29
CA MET A 97 7.23 5.54 4.99
C MET A 97 5.93 5.06 5.64
N GLU A 98 5.57 5.57 6.83
CA GLU A 98 4.29 5.29 7.47
C GLU A 98 3.11 5.82 6.62
N LEU A 99 3.21 7.09 6.19
CA LEU A 99 2.18 7.70 5.36
C LEU A 99 2.09 7.02 3.99
N LYS A 100 3.22 6.59 3.41
CA LYS A 100 3.23 5.82 2.16
C LYS A 100 2.59 4.44 2.32
N LYS A 101 2.72 3.78 3.48
CA LYS A 101 2.02 2.54 3.79
C LYS A 101 0.51 2.77 3.82
N LYS A 102 0.04 3.77 4.57
CA LYS A 102 -1.38 4.14 4.65
C LYS A 102 -1.96 4.50 3.27
N LEU A 103 -1.18 5.18 2.43
CA LEU A 103 -1.59 5.47 1.06
C LEU A 103 -1.66 4.21 0.19
N SER A 104 -0.76 3.24 0.39
CA SER A 104 -0.87 1.95 -0.28
C SER A 104 -2.15 1.24 0.11
N GLU A 105 -2.49 1.22 1.41
CA GLU A 105 -3.72 0.61 1.92
C GLU A 105 -4.97 1.31 1.35
N ALA A 106 -4.93 2.64 1.19
CA ALA A 106 -6.01 3.39 0.54
C ALA A 106 -6.16 3.07 -0.96
N LEU A 107 -5.07 2.71 -1.65
CA LEU A 107 -5.09 2.42 -3.08
C LEU A 107 -5.52 0.98 -3.39
N VAL A 108 -5.03 0.00 -2.63
CA VAL A 108 -5.21 -1.42 -2.96
C VAL A 108 -5.92 -2.24 -1.87
N GLY A 109 -6.41 -1.56 -0.83
CA GLY A 109 -6.92 -2.17 0.40
C GLY A 109 -5.80 -2.51 1.39
N THR A 110 -6.17 -2.77 2.65
CA THR A 110 -5.30 -3.57 3.52
C THR A 110 -5.10 -4.91 2.80
N ALA A 111 -3.85 -5.36 2.67
CA ALA A 111 -3.50 -6.54 1.88
C ALA A 111 -4.54 -7.63 2.17
N GLY A 112 -5.39 -7.97 1.20
CA GLY A 112 -6.38 -9.00 1.43
C GLY A 112 -5.67 -10.29 1.86
N PRO A 113 -6.37 -11.19 2.56
CA PRO A 113 -5.84 -12.51 2.88
C PRO A 113 -5.23 -13.12 1.61
N ASP A 114 -3.94 -13.47 1.64
CA ASP A 114 -3.30 -14.09 0.48
C ASP A 114 -4.02 -15.40 0.18
N THR A 115 -4.34 -15.62 -1.09
CA THR A 115 -5.16 -16.77 -1.52
C THR A 115 -4.59 -18.10 -1.03
N GLU A 116 -3.27 -18.19 -0.88
CA GLU A 116 -2.60 -19.37 -0.34
C GLU A 116 -2.88 -19.57 1.15
N SER A 117 -2.79 -18.52 1.98
CA SER A 117 -3.17 -18.65 3.39
C SER A 117 -4.67 -18.85 3.59
N VAL A 118 -5.53 -18.27 2.73
CA VAL A 118 -6.98 -18.56 2.76
C VAL A 118 -7.21 -20.05 2.51
N LYS A 119 -6.58 -20.63 1.49
CA LYS A 119 -6.66 -22.07 1.20
C LYS A 119 -6.13 -22.91 2.35
N ALA A 120 -4.95 -22.57 2.87
CA ALA A 120 -4.35 -23.30 3.97
C ALA A 120 -5.23 -23.28 5.24
N LEU A 121 -5.89 -22.16 5.53
CA LEU A 121 -6.82 -22.05 6.64
C LEU A 121 -8.14 -22.78 6.38
N ALA A 122 -8.69 -22.68 5.17
CA ALA A 122 -9.90 -23.40 4.78
C ALA A 122 -9.70 -24.92 4.91
N GLU A 123 -8.57 -25.45 4.42
CA GLU A 123 -8.23 -26.87 4.52
C GLU A 123 -7.92 -27.31 5.96
N ALA A 124 -7.20 -26.50 6.74
CA ALA A 124 -6.82 -26.85 8.11
C ALA A 124 -8.00 -26.89 9.09
N PHE A 125 -9.05 -26.09 8.84
CA PHE A 125 -10.22 -25.97 9.72
C PHE A 125 -11.49 -26.60 9.12
N ASP A 126 -11.41 -27.17 7.92
CA ASP A 126 -12.55 -27.72 7.17
C ASP A 126 -13.70 -26.70 7.04
N VAL A 127 -13.35 -25.46 6.71
CA VAL A 127 -14.30 -24.34 6.53
C VAL A 127 -14.30 -23.87 5.08
N SER A 128 -15.34 -23.12 4.70
CA SER A 128 -15.39 -22.53 3.36
C SER A 128 -14.29 -21.48 3.14
N MET A 129 -13.90 -21.27 1.88
CA MET A 129 -12.93 -20.23 1.51
C MET A 129 -13.38 -18.83 1.93
N ASP A 130 -14.68 -18.56 1.88
CA ASP A 130 -15.26 -17.28 2.30
C ASP A 130 -15.12 -17.08 3.82
N GLU A 131 -15.36 -18.14 4.59
CA GLU A 131 -15.27 -18.11 6.05
C GLU A 131 -13.82 -18.01 6.55
N ALA A 132 -12.88 -18.68 5.88
CA ALA A 132 -11.45 -18.49 6.12
C ALA A 132 -11.00 -17.06 5.77
N MET A 133 -11.50 -16.50 4.67
CA MET A 133 -11.19 -15.13 4.25
C MET A 133 -11.70 -14.11 5.26
N ASP A 134 -12.92 -14.27 5.75
CA ASP A 134 -13.52 -13.37 6.74
C ASP A 134 -12.79 -13.45 8.08
N ALA A 135 -12.34 -14.64 8.51
CA ALA A 135 -11.54 -14.78 9.71
C ALA A 135 -10.17 -14.07 9.61
N ILE A 136 -9.54 -14.08 8.43
CA ILE A 136 -8.27 -13.38 8.22
C ILE A 136 -8.50 -11.87 8.15
N ARG A 137 -9.60 -11.41 7.55
CA ARG A 137 -10.00 -9.98 7.56
C ARG A 137 -10.30 -9.48 8.97
N GLU A 138 -11.04 -10.25 9.75
CA GLU A 138 -11.36 -9.96 11.16
C GLU A 138 -10.08 -9.92 12.03
N ALA A 139 -9.06 -10.68 11.63
CA ALA A 139 -7.75 -10.71 12.25
C ALA A 139 -6.75 -9.66 11.73
N ASP A 140 -7.16 -8.72 10.88
CA ASP A 140 -6.25 -7.74 10.23
C ASP A 140 -5.05 -8.41 9.54
N ASN A 141 -5.30 -9.55 8.88
CA ASN A 141 -4.32 -10.42 8.24
C ASN A 141 -3.30 -11.10 9.16
N ASP A 142 -3.53 -11.14 10.47
CA ASP A 142 -2.74 -11.95 11.39
C ASP A 142 -3.23 -13.41 11.39
N LEU A 143 -2.49 -14.31 10.73
CA LEU A 143 -2.86 -15.72 10.63
C LEU A 143 -3.02 -16.41 11.98
N ARG A 144 -2.27 -16.02 13.02
CA ARG A 144 -2.39 -16.63 14.35
C ARG A 144 -3.72 -16.27 15.01
N THR A 145 -4.16 -15.04 14.81
CA THR A 145 -5.42 -14.52 15.31
C THR A 145 -6.58 -15.09 14.51
N ALA A 146 -6.45 -15.20 13.18
CA ALA A 146 -7.41 -15.89 12.32
C ALA A 146 -7.62 -17.36 12.75
N MET A 147 -6.53 -18.10 13.04
CA MET A 147 -6.62 -19.46 13.57
C MET A 147 -7.37 -19.55 14.91
N LYS A 148 -7.18 -18.56 15.81
CA LYS A 148 -7.90 -18.53 17.09
C LYS A 148 -9.40 -18.27 16.89
N ILE A 149 -9.74 -17.34 16.00
CA ILE A 149 -11.15 -17.03 15.64
C ILE A 149 -11.84 -18.29 15.11
N LEU A 150 -11.21 -19.00 14.17
CA LEU A 150 -11.77 -20.24 13.60
C LEU A 150 -11.90 -21.37 14.65
N ARG A 151 -10.91 -21.53 15.55
CA ARG A 151 -10.99 -22.49 16.68
C ARG A 151 -12.14 -22.21 17.64
N MET A 152 -12.46 -20.93 17.87
CA MET A 152 -13.54 -20.55 18.77
C MET A 152 -14.92 -20.79 18.16
N LYS A 153 -15.04 -20.76 16.82
CA LYS A 153 -16.31 -21.03 16.10
C LYS A 153 -16.61 -22.53 15.92
N SER A 154 -15.63 -23.39 16.13
CA SER A 154 -15.73 -24.86 15.98
C SER A 154 -15.95 -25.61 17.32
N LEU A 155 -16.14 -24.89 18.42
CA LEU A 155 -16.53 -25.39 19.75
C LEU A 155 -18.01 -25.13 20.01
#